data_AF-A0A3L7SYH1-F1
#
_entry.id   AF-A0A3L7SYH1-F1
#
_cell.length_a   1.000
_cell.length_b   1.000
_cell.length_c   1.000
_cell.angle_alpha   90.00
_cell.angle_beta   90.00
_cell.angle_gamma   90.00
#
_symmetry.space_group_name_H-M   'P 1'
#
loop_
_entity.id
_entity.type
_entity.pdbx_description
1 polymer ?
#
loop_
_entity_poly.entity_id
_entity_poly.type
_entity_poly.pdbx_seq_one_letter_code
_entity_poly.pdbx_strand_id
1 'polypeptide(L)'
;MTDQPNRSTGWLVSFEYDLCFIINLWWIPLAFICVILDSTETVGFWQIYLLTTPHRWITPFLVAADPDRRTFGIVPLALVASAIVMLVLGLKFTLGQMAPLILIDAIWNGWHFGSQHAGIAAVYCNGRSWMMRNVGKHILRFAIFTVAMRALGWNSDIGSSLGLPSWIIPIADIGTLIGLASVALLAWIDRVNFSLAGAGYVFSVSVAYSMLVLAIRSGEKRLILAMAMATACMHAGEYLAFIGYYSSRRQTRGTEGIFRTMATRWTIVMTTFLLFSCFLATLMEWISPEWFAVLNISSALIHYAFDGLIWRLRRPDTAAVFHTAGSHS
;
A
#
# COMPACT_ATOMS: atom_id res chain seq x y z
N MET A 1 -19.47 -22.02 -15.26
CA MET A 1 -19.87 -20.60 -15.31
C MET A 1 -18.64 -19.79 -15.71
N THR A 2 -18.64 -19.28 -16.94
CA THR A 2 -17.56 -18.45 -17.48
C THR A 2 -17.85 -17.00 -17.14
N ASP A 3 -17.40 -16.55 -15.96
CA ASP A 3 -17.42 -15.14 -15.57
C ASP A 3 -16.44 -14.36 -16.46
N GLN A 4 -16.95 -13.89 -17.58
CA GLN A 4 -16.42 -12.70 -18.24
C GLN A 4 -16.69 -11.53 -17.29
N PRO A 5 -15.66 -10.93 -16.66
CA PRO A 5 -15.88 -9.78 -15.81
C PRO A 5 -16.53 -8.68 -16.63
N ASN A 6 -17.66 -8.22 -16.10
CA ASN A 6 -18.60 -7.36 -16.77
C ASN A 6 -17.98 -5.96 -16.94
N ARG A 7 -17.25 -5.73 -18.03
CA ARG A 7 -16.69 -4.41 -18.37
C ARG A 7 -17.73 -3.29 -18.41
N SER A 8 -19.02 -3.62 -18.48
CA SER A 8 -20.12 -2.64 -18.47
C SER A 8 -20.30 -1.95 -17.12
N THR A 9 -19.88 -2.56 -16.00
CA THR A 9 -20.18 -2.06 -14.66
C THR A 9 -19.06 -1.21 -14.05
N GLY A 10 -17.83 -1.31 -14.60
CA GLY A 10 -16.69 -0.48 -14.20
C GLY A 10 -15.98 -0.89 -12.91
N TRP A 11 -16.38 -2.01 -12.28
CA TRP A 11 -15.75 -2.63 -11.12
C TRP A 11 -14.59 -3.55 -11.53
N LEU A 12 -13.55 -3.66 -10.69
CA LEU A 12 -12.38 -4.51 -10.96
C LEU A 12 -12.69 -5.99 -10.72
N VAL A 13 -13.38 -6.30 -9.62
CA VAL A 13 -13.72 -7.68 -9.22
C VAL A 13 -15.23 -7.87 -9.18
N SER A 14 -15.89 -7.20 -8.24
CA SER A 14 -17.35 -7.13 -8.10
C SER A 14 -17.70 -5.84 -7.35
N PHE A 15 -18.98 -5.47 -7.32
CA PHE A 15 -19.45 -4.29 -6.57
C PHE A 15 -19.05 -4.39 -5.08
N GLU A 16 -19.38 -5.50 -4.44
CA GLU A 16 -19.17 -5.74 -3.01
C GLU A 16 -17.68 -5.83 -2.68
N TYR A 17 -16.92 -6.53 -3.53
CA TYR A 17 -15.49 -6.73 -3.33
C TYR A 17 -14.73 -5.40 -3.42
N ASP A 18 -14.98 -4.63 -4.48
CA ASP A 18 -14.35 -3.33 -4.65
C ASP A 18 -14.76 -2.37 -3.54
N LEU A 19 -16.05 -2.30 -3.17
CA LEU A 19 -16.52 -1.42 -2.11
C LEU A 19 -15.85 -1.73 -0.76
N CYS A 20 -15.76 -3.01 -0.41
CA CYS A 20 -15.20 -3.47 0.85
C CYS A 20 -13.68 -3.45 0.87
N PHE A 21 -12.98 -3.70 -0.24
CA PHE A 21 -11.54 -3.95 -0.17
C PHE A 21 -10.68 -3.01 -1.01
N ILE A 22 -11.21 -2.48 -2.12
CA ILE A 22 -10.46 -1.59 -3.02
C ILE A 22 -10.81 -0.12 -2.78
N ILE A 23 -12.07 0.29 -2.97
CA ILE A 23 -12.60 1.58 -2.51
C ILE A 23 -12.49 1.69 -0.98
N ASN A 24 -12.54 0.54 -0.31
CA ASN A 24 -12.07 0.38 1.06
C ASN A 24 -12.89 1.23 2.06
N LEU A 25 -14.22 1.24 1.95
CA LEU A 25 -15.05 2.07 2.85
C LEU A 25 -14.97 1.66 4.34
N TRP A 26 -14.34 0.53 4.65
CA TRP A 26 -14.12 0.09 6.04
C TRP A 26 -13.12 0.95 6.82
N TRP A 27 -12.34 1.82 6.16
CA TRP A 27 -11.52 2.79 6.90
C TRP A 27 -12.37 3.69 7.79
N ILE A 28 -13.64 3.97 7.42
CA ILE A 28 -14.57 4.80 8.18
C ILE A 28 -14.94 4.14 9.52
N PRO A 29 -15.55 2.93 9.55
CA PRO A 29 -15.85 2.26 10.81
C PRO A 29 -14.57 1.93 11.59
N LEU A 30 -13.45 1.62 10.92
CA LEU A 30 -12.18 1.42 11.63
C LEU A 30 -11.72 2.70 12.34
N ALA A 31 -11.72 3.85 11.67
CA ALA A 31 -11.38 5.14 12.28
C ALA A 31 -12.30 5.42 13.48
N PHE A 32 -13.61 5.18 13.33
CA PHE A 32 -14.58 5.36 14.41
C PHE A 32 -14.31 4.44 15.61
N ILE A 33 -14.01 3.16 15.36
CA ILE A 33 -13.63 2.19 16.40
C ILE A 33 -12.34 2.63 17.10
N CYS A 34 -11.31 3.02 16.35
CA CYS A 34 -10.03 3.47 16.90
C CYS A 34 -10.17 4.74 17.74
N VAL A 35 -11.08 5.64 17.35
CA VAL A 35 -11.48 6.76 18.20
C VAL A 35 -12.13 6.19 19.46
N ILE A 36 -13.27 5.50 19.39
CA ILE A 36 -14.03 5.05 20.57
C ILE A 36 -13.18 4.28 21.59
N LEU A 37 -12.35 3.34 21.14
CA LEU A 37 -11.58 2.45 22.01
C LEU A 37 -10.38 3.12 22.71
N ASP A 38 -10.16 4.42 22.50
CA ASP A 38 -9.01 5.17 23.01
C ASP A 38 -7.70 4.42 22.78
N SER A 39 -7.43 4.14 21.50
CA SER A 39 -6.29 3.35 21.02
C SER A 39 -4.91 3.90 21.40
N THR A 40 -4.83 5.04 22.09
CA THR A 40 -3.58 5.69 22.48
C THR A 40 -2.76 4.90 23.50
N GLU A 41 -3.41 4.07 24.34
CA GLU A 41 -2.72 3.24 25.34
C GLU A 41 -2.71 1.74 25.00
N THR A 42 -3.69 1.26 24.24
CA THR A 42 -3.90 -0.18 24.01
C THR A 42 -3.30 -0.70 22.71
N VAL A 43 -3.05 0.16 21.71
CA VAL A 43 -2.50 -0.24 20.41
C VAL A 43 -1.14 0.42 20.18
N GLY A 44 -0.07 -0.29 20.51
CA GLY A 44 1.30 0.21 20.32
C GLY A 44 1.65 0.40 18.85
N PHE A 45 2.59 1.31 18.54
CA PHE A 45 3.11 1.54 17.19
C PHE A 45 3.48 0.24 16.48
N TRP A 46 4.09 -0.71 17.18
CA TRP A 46 4.42 -2.02 16.64
C TRP A 46 3.17 -2.80 16.24
N GLN A 47 2.13 -2.86 17.06
CA GLN A 47 0.88 -3.55 16.70
C GLN A 47 0.20 -2.93 15.45
N ILE A 48 0.22 -1.61 15.31
CA ILE A 48 -0.24 -0.91 14.10
C ILE A 48 0.61 -1.29 12.89
N TYR A 49 1.92 -1.19 13.05
CA TYR A 49 2.89 -1.55 12.03
C TYR A 49 2.74 -3.03 11.64
N LEU A 50 2.32 -3.91 12.55
CA LEU A 50 2.16 -5.35 12.32
C LEU A 50 0.85 -5.77 11.69
N LEU A 51 -0.23 -5.04 11.94
CA LEU A 51 -1.46 -5.25 11.21
C LEU A 51 -1.28 -4.84 9.75
N THR A 52 -0.42 -3.85 9.51
CA THR A 52 -0.28 -3.20 8.21
C THR A 52 0.87 -3.76 7.39
N THR A 53 1.98 -4.21 7.97
CA THR A 53 3.16 -4.73 7.23
C THR A 53 3.14 -6.17 6.72
N PRO A 54 2.15 -7.06 6.97
CA PRO A 54 2.19 -8.42 6.43
C PRO A 54 2.29 -8.44 4.89
N HIS A 55 1.79 -7.38 4.23
CA HIS A 55 1.98 -7.23 2.78
C HIS A 55 3.46 -7.17 2.36
N ARG A 56 4.34 -6.54 3.14
CA ARG A 56 5.78 -6.46 2.83
C ARG A 56 6.43 -7.83 2.90
N TRP A 57 6.06 -8.58 3.93
CA TRP A 57 6.59 -9.91 4.19
C TRP A 57 6.11 -10.94 3.16
N ILE A 58 4.87 -10.84 2.67
CA ILE A 58 4.35 -11.81 1.70
C ILE A 58 4.95 -11.59 0.30
N THR A 59 5.25 -10.36 -0.10
CA THR A 59 5.77 -10.02 -1.45
C THR A 59 6.93 -10.91 -1.92
N PRO A 60 8.05 -11.06 -1.20
CA PRO A 60 9.15 -11.90 -1.64
C PRO A 60 8.72 -13.36 -1.84
N PHE A 61 7.84 -13.90 -0.99
CA PHE A 61 7.30 -15.24 -1.18
C PHE A 61 6.47 -15.35 -2.46
N LEU A 62 5.61 -14.36 -2.76
CA LEU A 62 4.77 -14.38 -3.96
C LEU A 62 5.62 -14.30 -5.24
N VAL A 63 6.63 -13.45 -5.25
CA VAL A 63 7.53 -13.29 -6.41
C VAL A 63 8.42 -14.53 -6.58
N ALA A 64 8.86 -15.15 -5.48
CA ALA A 64 9.64 -16.37 -5.52
C ALA A 64 8.82 -17.61 -5.92
N ALA A 65 7.57 -17.71 -5.47
CA ALA A 65 6.71 -18.87 -5.70
C ALA A 65 6.01 -18.83 -7.07
N ASP A 66 5.84 -17.66 -7.67
CA ASP A 66 5.13 -17.50 -8.95
C ASP A 66 6.08 -17.27 -10.14
N PRO A 67 6.35 -18.30 -10.97
CA PRO A 67 7.23 -18.15 -12.12
C PRO A 67 6.68 -17.15 -13.16
N ASP A 68 5.38 -16.88 -13.19
CA ASP A 68 4.78 -15.96 -14.17
C ASP A 68 5.04 -14.47 -13.87
N ARG A 69 5.52 -14.16 -12.67
CA ARG A 69 5.88 -12.79 -12.26
C ARG A 69 7.30 -12.39 -12.65
N ARG A 70 8.12 -13.34 -13.08
CA ARG A 70 9.55 -13.14 -13.36
C ARG A 70 9.88 -13.52 -14.80
N THR A 71 10.80 -12.76 -15.39
CA THR A 71 11.45 -13.09 -16.68
C THR A 71 12.82 -13.74 -16.49
N PHE A 72 13.28 -13.82 -15.23
CA PHE A 72 14.56 -14.37 -14.82
C PHE A 72 14.34 -15.47 -13.77
N GLY A 73 15.38 -16.25 -13.47
CA GLY A 73 15.33 -17.31 -12.47
C GLY A 73 15.20 -16.80 -11.02
N ILE A 74 15.23 -17.70 -10.04
CA ILE A 74 15.18 -17.33 -8.61
C ILE A 74 16.49 -16.69 -8.12
N VAL A 75 17.62 -17.01 -8.77
CA VAL A 75 18.97 -16.60 -8.33
C VAL A 75 19.13 -15.07 -8.26
N PRO A 76 18.75 -14.27 -9.28
CA PRO A 76 18.85 -12.81 -9.17
C PRO A 76 18.03 -12.22 -8.02
N LEU A 77 16.86 -12.78 -7.71
CA LEU A 77 16.05 -12.33 -6.57
C LEU A 77 16.77 -12.63 -5.26
N ALA A 78 17.30 -13.84 -5.11
CA ALA A 78 18.06 -14.22 -3.92
C ALA A 78 19.28 -13.32 -3.71
N LEU A 79 20.02 -13.00 -4.78
CA LEU A 79 21.17 -12.10 -4.71
C LEU A 79 20.79 -10.69 -4.26
N VAL A 80 19.70 -10.11 -4.80
CA VAL A 80 19.20 -8.80 -4.37
C VAL A 80 18.77 -8.83 -2.91
N ALA A 81 18.02 -9.87 -2.50
CA ALA A 81 17.58 -10.02 -1.11
C ALA A 81 18.78 -10.16 -0.16
N SER A 82 19.76 -11.00 -0.49
CA SER A 82 20.98 -11.16 0.29
C SER A 82 21.79 -9.86 0.37
N ALA A 83 21.92 -9.11 -0.73
CA ALA A 83 22.62 -7.83 -0.73
C ALA A 83 21.96 -6.81 0.21
N ILE A 84 20.62 -6.73 0.21
CA ILE A 84 19.87 -5.87 1.11
C ILE A 84 20.07 -6.29 2.57
N VAL A 85 19.96 -7.59 2.89
CA VAL A 85 20.19 -8.09 4.25
C VAL A 85 21.61 -7.78 4.72
N MET A 86 22.61 -8.01 3.87
CA MET A 86 24.01 -7.69 4.20
C MET A 86 24.24 -6.20 4.42
N LEU A 87 23.59 -5.33 3.64
CA LEU A 87 23.65 -3.88 3.83
C LEU A 87 23.05 -3.48 5.19
N VAL A 88 21.86 -3.99 5.53
CA VAL A 88 21.19 -3.67 6.79
C VAL A 88 22.01 -4.18 7.99
N LEU A 89 22.49 -5.42 7.94
CA LEU A 89 23.35 -5.98 8.98
C LEU A 89 24.67 -5.22 9.09
N GLY A 90 25.31 -4.89 7.96
CA GLY A 90 26.55 -4.12 7.93
C GLY A 90 26.39 -2.76 8.60
N LEU A 91 25.30 -2.03 8.32
CA LEU A 91 25.00 -0.77 8.98
C LEU A 91 24.70 -0.94 10.48
N LYS A 92 23.94 -1.98 10.85
CA LYS A 92 23.67 -2.30 12.26
C LYS A 92 24.95 -2.54 13.06
N PHE A 93 25.88 -3.33 12.52
CA PHE A 93 27.13 -3.67 13.21
C PHE A 93 28.17 -2.54 13.19
N THR A 94 28.17 -1.67 12.18
CA THR A 94 29.13 -0.55 12.07
C THR A 94 28.69 0.69 12.82
N LEU A 95 27.41 1.07 12.72
CA LEU A 95 26.88 2.30 13.34
C LEU A 95 26.24 2.05 14.71
N GLY A 96 25.94 0.80 15.05
CA GLY A 96 25.24 0.42 16.29
C GLY A 96 23.76 0.81 16.33
N GLN A 97 23.29 1.68 15.44
CA GLN A 97 21.95 2.27 15.44
C GLN A 97 21.21 2.10 14.11
N MET A 98 19.88 1.94 14.19
CA MET A 98 19.00 1.73 13.03
C MET A 98 18.29 3.01 12.56
N ALA A 99 18.40 4.10 13.29
CA ALA A 99 17.64 5.34 13.03
C ALA A 99 17.77 5.87 11.59
N PRO A 100 18.96 5.90 10.94
CA PRO A 100 19.07 6.34 9.56
C PRO A 100 18.30 5.45 8.58
N LEU A 101 18.34 4.13 8.78
CA LEU A 101 17.61 3.19 7.94
C LEU A 101 16.09 3.27 8.16
N ILE A 102 15.66 3.49 9.40
CA ILE A 102 14.24 3.73 9.73
C ILE A 102 13.74 4.99 9.02
N LEU A 103 14.53 6.07 9.00
CA LEU A 103 14.16 7.29 8.31
C LEU A 103 14.06 7.09 6.78
N ILE A 104 15.01 6.35 6.19
CA ILE A 104 14.97 6.00 4.77
C ILE A 104 13.74 5.14 4.45
N ASP A 105 13.46 4.11 5.27
CA ASP A 105 12.26 3.28 5.15
C ASP A 105 11.01 4.14 5.20
N ALA A 106 10.93 5.05 6.18
CA ALA A 106 9.78 5.91 6.38
C ALA A 106 9.51 6.84 5.18
N ILE A 107 10.55 7.47 4.63
CA ILE A 107 10.44 8.30 3.41
C ILE A 107 9.98 7.46 2.23
N TRP A 108 10.62 6.31 2.01
CA TRP A 108 10.28 5.44 0.90
C TRP A 108 8.85 4.88 1.02
N ASN A 109 8.44 4.55 2.25
CA ASN A 109 7.10 4.08 2.56
C ASN A 109 6.04 5.12 2.21
N GLY A 110 6.27 6.40 2.58
CA GLY A 110 5.37 7.48 2.19
C GLY A 110 5.23 7.58 0.66
N TRP A 111 6.34 7.44 -0.07
CA TRP A 111 6.31 7.46 -1.54
C TRP A 111 5.61 6.25 -2.12
N HIS A 112 5.82 5.08 -1.51
CA HIS A 112 5.17 3.83 -1.86
C HIS A 112 3.64 3.93 -1.69
N PHE A 113 3.15 4.49 -0.58
CA PHE A 113 1.71 4.71 -0.35
C PHE A 113 1.09 5.51 -1.50
N GLY A 114 1.65 6.68 -1.80
CA GLY A 114 1.17 7.52 -2.89
C GLY A 114 1.27 6.83 -4.26
N SER A 115 2.32 6.03 -4.47
CA SER A 115 2.53 5.30 -5.73
C SER A 115 1.53 4.17 -5.93
N GLN A 116 1.21 3.41 -4.87
CA GLN A 116 0.21 2.35 -4.91
C GLN A 116 -1.18 2.93 -5.20
N HIS A 117 -1.62 3.94 -4.45
CA HIS A 117 -2.95 4.52 -4.64
C HIS A 117 -3.11 5.14 -6.04
N ALA A 118 -2.08 5.84 -6.53
CA ALA A 118 -2.05 6.34 -7.90
C ALA A 118 -2.06 5.21 -8.95
N GLY A 119 -1.41 4.07 -8.66
CA GLY A 119 -1.42 2.88 -9.50
C GLY A 119 -2.81 2.26 -9.59
N ILE A 120 -3.49 2.06 -8.46
CA ILE A 120 -4.85 1.51 -8.40
C ILE A 120 -5.84 2.43 -9.11
N ALA A 121 -5.76 3.75 -8.89
CA ALA A 121 -6.55 4.73 -9.62
C ALA A 121 -6.31 4.63 -11.15
N ALA A 122 -5.06 4.40 -11.59
CA ALA A 122 -4.75 4.19 -13.00
C ALA A 122 -5.34 2.89 -13.57
N VAL A 123 -5.45 1.82 -12.76
CA VAL A 123 -6.11 0.58 -13.17
C VAL A 123 -7.59 0.83 -13.44
N TYR A 124 -8.29 1.58 -12.57
CA TYR A 124 -9.68 2.00 -12.81
C TYR A 124 -9.85 2.87 -14.06
N CYS A 125 -8.85 3.68 -14.41
CA CYS A 125 -8.86 4.45 -15.66
C CYS A 125 -8.78 3.55 -16.90
N ASN A 126 -8.17 2.36 -16.79
CA ASN A 126 -7.84 1.46 -17.90
C ASN A 126 -7.31 2.18 -19.15
N GLY A 127 -6.50 3.23 -18.96
CA GLY A 127 -5.97 4.02 -20.07
C GLY A 127 -7.01 4.83 -20.88
N ARG A 128 -8.20 5.12 -20.34
CA ARG A 128 -9.21 5.97 -20.99
C ARG A 128 -9.08 7.44 -20.58
N SER A 129 -8.91 7.72 -19.29
CA SER A 129 -8.64 9.07 -18.82
C SER A 129 -7.20 9.48 -19.15
N TRP A 130 -7.02 10.53 -19.96
CA TRP A 130 -5.70 11.16 -20.15
C TRP A 130 -5.32 11.98 -18.91
N MET A 131 -6.28 12.72 -18.36
CA MET A 131 -6.07 13.66 -17.28
C MET A 131 -5.66 12.97 -15.97
N MET A 132 -6.35 11.90 -15.57
CA MET A 132 -5.93 11.13 -14.39
C MET A 132 -4.57 10.47 -14.61
N ARG A 133 -4.30 9.98 -15.82
CA ARG A 133 -3.04 9.28 -16.12
C ARG A 133 -1.82 10.19 -16.17
N ASN A 134 -1.97 11.44 -16.57
CA ASN A 134 -0.82 12.33 -16.75
C ASN A 134 -0.70 13.38 -15.65
N VAL A 135 -1.81 13.80 -15.05
CA VAL A 135 -1.81 14.86 -14.03
C VAL A 135 -2.28 14.30 -12.70
N GLY A 136 -3.47 13.70 -12.66
CA GLY A 136 -4.10 13.26 -11.42
C GLY A 136 -3.27 12.25 -10.63
N LYS A 137 -2.58 11.32 -11.30
CA LYS A 137 -1.69 10.34 -10.65
C LYS A 137 -0.55 11.00 -9.86
N HIS A 138 0.01 12.10 -10.38
CA HIS A 138 1.14 12.78 -9.76
C HIS A 138 0.66 13.62 -8.59
N ILE A 139 -0.46 14.34 -8.77
CA ILE A 139 -1.09 15.10 -7.69
C ILE A 139 -1.45 14.16 -6.53
N LEU A 140 -2.13 13.04 -6.82
CA LEU A 140 -2.51 12.06 -5.78
C LEU A 140 -1.29 11.51 -5.06
N ARG A 141 -0.25 11.13 -5.80
CA ARG A 141 0.98 10.58 -5.23
C ARG A 141 1.69 11.58 -4.32
N PHE A 142 1.90 12.82 -4.78
CA PHE A 142 2.59 13.86 -4.01
C PHE A 142 1.77 14.33 -2.81
N ALA A 143 0.45 14.42 -2.95
CA ALA A 143 -0.44 14.75 -1.84
C ALA A 143 -0.36 13.69 -0.73
N ILE A 144 -0.52 12.41 -1.09
CA ILE A 144 -0.41 11.30 -0.12
C ILE A 144 0.98 11.21 0.48
N PHE A 145 2.04 11.37 -0.33
CA PHE A 145 3.42 11.44 0.17
C PHE A 145 3.58 12.55 1.20
N THR A 146 3.05 13.74 0.94
CA THR A 146 3.06 14.85 1.88
C THR A 146 2.37 14.46 3.18
N VAL A 147 1.15 13.89 3.13
CA VAL A 147 0.45 13.42 4.34
C VAL A 147 1.25 12.39 5.12
N ALA A 148 1.87 11.42 4.44
CA ALA A 148 2.70 10.40 5.08
C ALA A 148 3.91 11.03 5.79
N MET A 149 4.60 11.97 5.14
CA MET A 149 5.71 12.68 5.78
C MET A 149 5.25 13.54 6.97
N ARG A 150 4.07 14.15 6.88
CA ARG A 150 3.45 14.88 8.00
C ARG A 150 3.15 13.93 9.16
N ALA A 151 2.66 12.72 8.89
CA ALA A 151 2.38 11.69 9.91
C ALA A 151 3.66 11.16 10.59
N LEU A 152 4.79 11.14 9.88
CA LEU A 152 6.11 10.80 10.42
C LEU A 152 6.70 11.90 11.32
N GLY A 153 5.95 12.97 11.57
CA GLY A 153 6.40 14.06 12.42
C GLY A 153 7.19 15.13 11.66
N TRP A 154 7.09 15.21 10.32
CA TRP A 154 7.54 16.40 9.59
C TRP A 154 6.66 17.59 9.97
N ASN A 155 6.90 18.13 11.15
CA ASN A 155 6.19 19.21 11.79
C ASN A 155 7.04 20.49 11.74
N SER A 156 6.55 21.55 12.38
CA SER A 156 7.28 22.81 12.53
C SER A 156 8.67 22.62 13.12
N ASP A 157 8.87 21.60 13.96
CA ASP A 157 10.10 21.41 14.73
C ASP A 157 11.19 20.77 13.85
N ILE A 158 10.84 19.75 13.06
CA ILE A 158 11.76 19.23 12.03
C ILE A 158 12.02 20.30 10.97
N GLY A 159 10.98 21.00 10.52
CA GLY A 159 11.12 22.08 9.53
C GLY A 159 12.09 23.17 10.00
N SER A 160 11.94 23.63 11.25
CA SER A 160 12.83 24.63 11.83
C SER A 160 14.26 24.13 12.03
N SER A 161 14.46 22.84 12.38
CA SER A 161 15.80 22.25 12.45
C SER A 161 16.50 22.18 11.08
N LEU A 162 15.73 22.11 10.00
CA LEU A 162 16.20 22.19 8.61
C LEU A 162 16.29 23.63 8.07
N GLY A 163 15.99 24.65 8.90
CA GLY A 163 16.00 26.06 8.49
C GLY A 163 14.84 26.45 7.56
N LEU A 164 13.78 25.64 7.47
CA LEU A 164 12.61 25.95 6.65
C LEU A 164 11.76 27.04 7.33
N PRO A 165 11.31 28.06 6.59
CA PRO A 165 10.34 29.03 7.10
C PRO A 165 9.08 28.37 7.66
N SER A 166 8.59 28.87 8.80
CA SER A 166 7.43 28.31 9.51
C SER A 166 6.14 28.28 8.69
N TRP A 167 6.02 29.13 7.66
CA TRP A 167 4.86 29.18 6.76
C TRP A 167 4.81 28.04 5.73
N ILE A 168 5.92 27.33 5.48
CA ILE A 168 5.97 26.26 4.47
C ILE A 168 5.02 25.11 4.83
N ILE A 169 4.99 24.70 6.11
CA ILE A 169 4.17 23.57 6.55
C ILE A 169 2.66 23.87 6.37
N PRO A 170 2.12 25.03 6.81
CA PRO A 170 0.75 25.39 6.51
C PRO A 170 0.40 25.42 5.03
N ILE A 171 1.30 25.93 4.17
CA ILE A 171 1.08 25.95 2.72
C ILE A 171 1.09 24.54 2.13
N ALA A 172 2.00 23.68 2.55
CA ALA A 172 2.07 22.29 2.10
C ALA A 172 0.78 21.52 2.44
N ASP A 173 0.24 21.72 3.65
CA ASP A 173 -1.03 21.10 4.06
C ASP A 173 -2.21 21.60 3.22
N ILE A 174 -2.31 22.93 2.99
CA ILE A 174 -3.37 23.52 2.16
C ILE A 174 -3.24 23.02 0.71
N GLY A 175 -2.03 23.02 0.16
CA GLY A 175 -1.75 22.50 -1.18
C GLY A 175 -2.10 21.02 -1.31
N THR A 176 -1.87 20.23 -0.25
CA THR A 176 -2.27 18.82 -0.18
C THR A 176 -3.78 18.66 -0.22
N LEU A 177 -4.53 19.43 0.59
CA LEU A 177 -6.00 19.40 0.61
C LEU A 177 -6.58 19.82 -0.76
N ILE A 178 -6.04 20.90 -1.35
CA ILE A 178 -6.44 21.34 -2.70
C ILE A 178 -6.13 20.25 -3.73
N GLY A 179 -4.96 19.62 -3.64
CA GLY A 179 -4.57 18.53 -4.55
C GLY A 179 -5.51 17.33 -4.48
N LEU A 180 -5.83 16.86 -3.27
CA LEU A 180 -6.77 15.74 -3.06
C LEU A 180 -8.18 16.10 -3.54
N ALA A 181 -8.69 17.28 -3.19
CA ALA A 181 -9.99 17.76 -3.65
C ALA A 181 -10.05 17.90 -5.18
N SER A 182 -8.98 18.42 -5.79
CA SER A 182 -8.87 18.55 -7.23
C SER A 182 -8.91 17.19 -7.90
N VAL A 183 -8.12 16.22 -7.44
CA VAL A 183 -8.09 14.87 -8.05
C VAL A 183 -9.44 14.15 -7.91
N ALA A 184 -10.12 14.28 -6.77
CA ALA A 184 -11.48 13.76 -6.60
C ALA A 184 -12.48 14.43 -7.56
N LEU A 185 -12.41 15.75 -7.72
CA LEU A 185 -13.25 16.49 -8.67
C LEU A 185 -12.96 16.10 -10.12
N LEU A 186 -11.68 15.98 -10.48
CA LEU A 186 -11.25 15.56 -11.81
C LEU A 186 -11.77 14.15 -12.14
N ALA A 187 -11.65 13.21 -11.20
CA ALA A 187 -12.21 11.87 -11.30
C ALA A 187 -13.75 11.88 -11.49
N TRP A 188 -14.45 12.77 -10.77
CA TRP A 188 -15.90 12.89 -10.87
C TRP A 188 -16.38 13.51 -12.19
N ILE A 189 -15.69 14.54 -12.67
CA ILE A 189 -15.98 15.19 -13.96
C ILE A 189 -15.70 14.24 -15.10
N ASP A 190 -14.57 13.53 -15.06
CA ASP A 190 -14.14 12.60 -16.09
C ASP A 190 -14.80 11.21 -15.95
N ARG A 191 -15.93 11.10 -15.23
CA ARG A 191 -16.61 9.82 -14.95
C ARG A 191 -17.08 9.04 -16.19
N VAL A 192 -17.07 9.68 -17.36
CA VAL A 192 -17.33 9.01 -18.64
C VAL A 192 -16.13 8.14 -19.03
N ASN A 193 -14.91 8.62 -18.79
CA ASN A 193 -13.67 7.90 -19.05
C ASN A 193 -13.11 7.21 -17.79
N PHE A 194 -13.65 7.54 -16.62
CA PHE A 194 -13.26 7.03 -15.32
C PHE A 194 -14.46 6.34 -14.68
N SER A 195 -14.41 5.02 -14.50
CA SER A 195 -15.60 4.28 -14.02
C SER A 195 -16.14 4.85 -12.70
N LEU A 196 -17.43 4.67 -12.43
CA LEU A 196 -18.04 5.09 -11.16
C LEU A 196 -17.28 4.51 -9.95
N ALA A 197 -16.84 3.26 -10.06
CA ALA A 197 -16.00 2.60 -9.06
C ALA A 197 -14.64 3.32 -8.88
N GLY A 198 -14.01 3.72 -9.99
CA GLY A 198 -12.79 4.52 -9.96
C GLY A 198 -12.98 5.87 -9.29
N ALA A 199 -14.07 6.57 -9.62
CA ALA A 199 -14.41 7.85 -8.99
C ALA A 199 -14.64 7.67 -7.48
N GLY A 200 -15.37 6.61 -7.09
CA GLY A 200 -15.57 6.22 -5.70
C GLY A 200 -14.26 5.91 -4.97
N TYR A 201 -13.34 5.18 -5.62
CA TYR A 201 -12.01 4.87 -5.09
C TYR A 201 -11.21 6.15 -4.79
N VAL A 202 -11.06 7.02 -5.80
CA VAL A 202 -10.30 8.26 -5.67
C VAL A 202 -10.91 9.17 -4.61
N PHE A 203 -12.25 9.26 -4.56
CA PHE A 203 -12.94 10.01 -3.53
C PHE A 203 -12.64 9.45 -2.12
N SER A 204 -12.78 8.14 -1.92
CA SER A 204 -12.50 7.46 -0.64
C SER A 204 -11.06 7.74 -0.16
N VAL A 205 -10.06 7.52 -1.01
CA VAL A 205 -8.64 7.81 -0.73
C VAL A 205 -8.47 9.29 -0.37
N SER A 206 -9.02 10.18 -1.19
CA SER A 206 -8.86 11.62 -1.00
C SER A 206 -9.46 12.10 0.32
N VAL A 207 -10.63 11.59 0.70
CA VAL A 207 -11.26 11.88 1.99
C VAL A 207 -10.44 11.33 3.15
N ALA A 208 -10.01 10.06 3.09
CA ALA A 208 -9.23 9.43 4.16
C ALA A 208 -7.93 10.20 4.46
N TYR A 209 -7.16 10.55 3.43
CA TYR A 209 -5.91 11.30 3.59
C TYR A 209 -6.13 12.79 3.92
N SER A 210 -7.23 13.39 3.47
CA SER A 210 -7.62 14.75 3.91
C SER A 210 -7.94 14.77 5.40
N MET A 211 -8.67 13.76 5.89
CA MET A 211 -8.98 13.61 7.31
C MET A 211 -7.71 13.39 8.15
N LEU A 212 -6.75 12.61 7.65
CA LEU A 212 -5.46 12.42 8.33
C LEU A 212 -4.66 13.73 8.43
N VAL A 213 -4.53 14.51 7.34
CA VAL A 213 -3.79 15.79 7.43
C VAL A 213 -4.51 16.81 8.31
N LEU A 214 -5.85 16.83 8.32
CA LEU A 214 -6.62 17.67 9.24
C LEU A 214 -6.45 17.25 10.70
N ALA A 215 -6.41 15.94 10.99
CA ALA A 215 -6.10 15.42 12.32
C ALA A 215 -4.67 15.80 12.77
N ILE A 216 -3.69 15.74 11.86
CA ILE A 216 -2.32 16.19 12.15
C ILE A 216 -2.30 17.69 12.46
N ARG A 217 -3.07 18.50 11.72
CA ARG A 217 -3.17 19.94 11.96
C ARG A 217 -3.88 20.29 13.27
N SER A 218 -4.85 19.49 13.72
CA SER A 218 -5.51 19.75 15.00
C SER A 218 -4.61 19.42 16.20
N GLY A 219 -3.55 18.64 15.99
CA GLY A 219 -2.66 18.19 17.07
C GLY A 219 -3.29 17.12 17.97
N GLU A 220 -4.49 16.66 17.64
CA GLU A 220 -5.24 15.72 18.49
C GLU A 220 -4.72 14.29 18.28
N LYS A 221 -3.87 13.83 19.22
CA LYS A 221 -3.15 12.55 19.14
C LYS A 221 -4.07 11.36 18.83
N ARG A 222 -5.25 11.32 19.45
CA ARG A 222 -6.25 10.26 19.24
C ARG A 222 -6.75 10.22 17.80
N LEU A 223 -7.05 11.37 17.20
CA LEU A 223 -7.47 11.46 15.80
C LEU A 223 -6.33 11.12 14.85
N ILE A 224 -5.11 11.58 15.14
CA ILE A 224 -3.92 11.25 14.35
C ILE A 224 -3.72 9.75 14.31
N LEU A 225 -3.73 9.08 15.47
CA LEU A 225 -3.52 7.64 15.57
C LEU A 225 -4.62 6.85 14.86
N ALA A 226 -5.90 7.23 15.08
CA ALA A 226 -7.03 6.57 14.46
C ALA A 226 -7.00 6.70 12.92
N MET A 227 -6.70 7.89 12.40
CA MET A 227 -6.61 8.11 10.96
C MET A 227 -5.36 7.49 10.34
N ALA A 228 -4.23 7.49 11.03
CA ALA A 228 -3.01 6.82 10.58
C ALA A 228 -3.21 5.30 10.52
N MET A 229 -3.85 4.72 11.53
CA MET A 229 -4.26 3.32 11.53
C MET A 229 -5.21 3.02 10.36
N ALA A 230 -6.29 3.79 10.22
CA ALA A 230 -7.30 3.56 9.20
C ALA A 230 -6.71 3.63 7.78
N THR A 231 -5.87 4.64 7.50
CA THR A 231 -5.22 4.80 6.18
C THR A 231 -4.15 3.75 5.90
N ALA A 232 -3.36 3.36 6.91
CA ALA A 232 -2.37 2.29 6.75
C ALA A 232 -3.03 0.92 6.54
N CYS A 233 -4.13 0.66 7.25
CA CYS A 233 -4.96 -0.53 7.10
C CYS A 233 -5.65 -0.55 5.73
N MET A 234 -6.16 0.59 5.26
CA MET A 234 -6.68 0.76 3.91
C MET A 234 -5.65 0.37 2.85
N HIS A 235 -4.44 0.95 2.94
CA HIS A 235 -3.33 0.65 2.04
C HIS A 235 -2.96 -0.85 2.02
N ALA A 236 -2.80 -1.47 3.18
CA ALA A 236 -2.48 -2.89 3.28
C ALA A 236 -3.62 -3.78 2.76
N GLY A 237 -4.87 -3.43 3.08
CA GLY A 237 -6.07 -4.15 2.65
C GLY A 237 -6.24 -4.13 1.13
N GLU A 238 -6.03 -2.98 0.49
CA GLU A 238 -6.04 -2.85 -0.97
C GLU A 238 -5.02 -3.79 -1.62
N TYR A 239 -3.80 -3.82 -1.10
CA TYR A 239 -2.72 -4.68 -1.61
C TYR A 239 -3.09 -6.16 -1.50
N LEU A 240 -3.54 -6.60 -0.32
CA LEU A 240 -3.95 -7.99 -0.08
C LEU A 240 -5.16 -8.37 -0.92
N ALA A 241 -6.07 -7.44 -1.18
CA ALA A 241 -7.21 -7.66 -2.06
C ALA A 241 -6.78 -7.83 -3.52
N PHE A 242 -5.87 -6.99 -4.01
CA PHE A 242 -5.30 -7.16 -5.35
C PHE A 242 -4.61 -8.52 -5.52
N ILE A 243 -3.84 -8.96 -4.52
CA ILE A 243 -3.25 -10.30 -4.55
C ILE A 243 -4.32 -11.37 -4.45
N GLY A 244 -5.33 -11.21 -3.60
CA GLY A 244 -6.41 -12.18 -3.46
C GLY A 244 -7.18 -12.40 -4.77
N TYR A 245 -7.48 -11.32 -5.47
CA TYR A 245 -8.06 -11.37 -6.81
C TYR A 245 -7.12 -12.05 -7.82
N TYR A 246 -5.83 -11.71 -7.79
CA TYR A 246 -4.84 -12.37 -8.64
C TYR A 246 -4.75 -13.88 -8.36
N SER A 247 -4.69 -14.27 -7.09
CA SER A 247 -4.64 -15.65 -6.63
C SER A 247 -5.85 -16.43 -7.11
N SER A 248 -7.07 -15.89 -6.99
CA SER A 248 -8.28 -16.58 -7.46
C SER A 248 -8.21 -16.91 -8.96
N ARG A 249 -7.67 -15.99 -9.76
CA ARG A 249 -7.49 -16.18 -11.21
C ARG A 249 -6.36 -17.15 -11.55
N ARG A 250 -5.31 -17.23 -10.72
CA ARG A 250 -4.20 -18.18 -10.89
C ARG A 250 -4.57 -19.62 -10.58
N GLN A 251 -5.72 -19.89 -9.98
CA GLN A 251 -6.21 -21.27 -9.77
C GLN A 251 -6.34 -22.04 -11.10
N THR A 252 -6.75 -21.35 -12.16
CA THR A 252 -7.08 -21.97 -13.46
C THR A 252 -6.22 -21.49 -14.63
N ARG A 253 -5.36 -20.48 -14.43
CA ARG A 253 -4.54 -19.86 -15.50
C ARG A 253 -3.07 -19.78 -15.13
N GLY A 254 -2.21 -19.73 -16.14
CA GLY A 254 -0.76 -19.53 -15.99
C GLY A 254 0.02 -20.81 -15.72
N THR A 255 1.33 -20.67 -15.47
CA THR A 255 2.24 -21.82 -15.29
C THR A 255 1.91 -22.56 -13.98
N GLU A 256 2.00 -23.88 -14.01
CA GLU A 256 1.93 -24.72 -12.81
C GLU A 256 3.12 -24.49 -11.88
N GLY A 257 2.88 -24.62 -10.58
CA GLY A 257 3.91 -24.40 -9.57
C GLY A 257 3.32 -24.14 -8.19
N ILE A 258 4.22 -23.84 -7.24
CA ILE A 258 3.89 -23.64 -5.83
C ILE A 258 2.79 -22.60 -5.65
N PHE A 259 2.89 -21.47 -6.37
CA PHE A 259 1.88 -20.41 -6.26
C PHE A 259 0.48 -20.86 -6.70
N ARG A 260 0.36 -21.64 -7.79
CA ARG A 260 -0.95 -22.14 -8.25
C ARG A 260 -1.56 -23.12 -7.23
N THR A 261 -0.73 -23.95 -6.61
CA THR A 261 -1.18 -24.82 -5.51
C THR A 261 -1.67 -23.98 -4.32
N MET A 262 -0.90 -22.98 -3.88
CA MET A 262 -1.31 -22.05 -2.82
C MET A 262 -2.60 -21.31 -3.16
N ALA A 263 -2.76 -20.87 -4.41
CA ALA A 263 -3.92 -20.14 -4.89
C ALA A 263 -5.25 -20.91 -4.71
N THR A 264 -5.25 -22.24 -4.85
CA THR A 264 -6.45 -23.07 -4.62
C THR A 264 -6.87 -23.11 -3.15
N ARG A 265 -5.95 -22.77 -2.23
CA ARG A 265 -6.17 -22.71 -0.78
C ARG A 265 -5.87 -21.32 -0.23
N TRP A 266 -6.06 -20.29 -1.06
CA TRP A 266 -5.57 -18.94 -0.78
C TRP A 266 -6.06 -18.38 0.56
N THR A 267 -7.33 -18.58 0.91
CA THR A 267 -7.87 -18.13 2.20
C THR A 267 -7.14 -18.76 3.37
N ILE A 268 -6.86 -20.07 3.33
CA ILE A 268 -6.13 -20.77 4.39
C ILE A 268 -4.70 -20.24 4.46
N VAL A 269 -4.02 -20.14 3.30
CA VAL A 269 -2.66 -19.60 3.22
C VAL A 269 -2.58 -18.20 3.83
N MET A 270 -3.51 -17.31 3.48
CA MET A 270 -3.52 -15.95 4.00
C MET A 270 -3.83 -15.88 5.49
N THR A 271 -4.82 -16.62 5.99
CA THR A 271 -5.14 -16.66 7.41
C THR A 271 -3.94 -17.19 8.21
N THR A 272 -3.33 -18.29 7.78
CA THR A 272 -2.14 -18.84 8.42
C THR A 272 -0.98 -17.84 8.38
N PHE A 273 -0.75 -17.17 7.24
CA PHE A 273 0.31 -16.18 7.11
C PHE A 273 0.10 -14.97 8.03
N LEU A 274 -1.13 -14.44 8.13
CA LEU A 274 -1.45 -13.31 9.02
C LEU A 274 -1.31 -13.69 10.50
N LEU A 275 -1.82 -14.86 10.90
CA LEU A 275 -1.69 -15.37 12.27
C LEU A 275 -0.22 -15.61 12.63
N PHE A 276 0.54 -16.23 11.73
CA PHE A 276 1.97 -16.46 11.92
C PHE A 276 2.74 -15.14 12.02
N SER A 277 2.43 -14.15 11.17
CA SER A 277 3.07 -12.83 11.22
C SER A 277 2.79 -12.12 12.54
N CYS A 278 1.54 -12.17 13.02
CA CYS A 278 1.15 -11.60 14.31
C CYS A 278 1.88 -12.29 15.48
N PHE A 279 1.93 -13.63 15.46
CA PHE A 279 2.66 -14.42 16.47
C PHE A 279 4.15 -14.11 16.46
N LEU A 280 4.80 -14.19 15.30
CA LEU A 280 6.23 -13.93 15.15
C LEU A 280 6.59 -12.53 15.64
N ALA A 281 5.76 -11.55 15.33
CA ALA A 281 6.00 -10.20 15.74
C ALA A 281 5.86 -9.98 17.24
N THR A 282 4.80 -10.52 17.85
CA THR A 282 4.63 -10.50 19.30
C THR A 282 5.82 -11.16 20.00
N LEU A 283 6.27 -12.31 19.47
CA LEU A 283 7.43 -13.02 19.98
C LEU A 283 8.71 -12.20 19.85
N MET A 284 8.94 -11.58 18.70
CA MET A 284 10.14 -10.79 18.44
C MET A 284 10.18 -9.48 19.23
N GLU A 285 9.03 -8.85 19.48
CA GLU A 285 8.92 -7.71 20.40
C GLU A 285 9.30 -8.11 21.83
N TRP A 286 8.99 -9.33 22.26
CA TRP A 286 9.40 -9.84 23.56
C TRP A 286 10.89 -10.22 23.64
N ILE A 287 11.43 -10.85 22.58
CA ILE A 287 12.82 -11.33 22.56
C ILE A 287 13.81 -10.17 22.34
N SER A 288 13.60 -9.39 21.27
CA SER A 288 14.47 -8.29 20.90
C SER A 288 13.77 -7.36 19.90
N PRO A 289 13.18 -6.25 20.38
CA PRO A 289 12.60 -5.22 19.52
C PRO A 289 13.59 -4.67 18.49
N GLU A 290 14.87 -4.63 18.85
CA GLU A 290 15.93 -4.15 17.97
C GLU A 290 16.18 -5.10 16.79
N TRP A 291 16.36 -6.39 17.04
CA TRP A 291 16.49 -7.37 15.95
C TRP A 291 15.21 -7.48 15.14
N PHE A 292 14.06 -7.23 15.76
CA PHE A 292 12.81 -7.13 15.03
C PHE A 292 12.80 -5.96 14.04
N ALA A 293 13.30 -4.79 14.44
CA ALA A 293 13.44 -3.65 13.55
C ALA A 293 14.39 -3.95 12.37
N VAL A 294 15.50 -4.67 12.62
CA VAL A 294 16.42 -5.13 11.57
C VAL A 294 15.71 -6.01 10.54
N LEU A 295 14.91 -6.99 11.00
CA LEU A 295 14.16 -7.88 10.12
C LEU A 295 13.08 -7.13 9.32
N ASN A 296 12.34 -6.23 9.97
CA ASN A 296 11.30 -5.45 9.31
C ASN A 296 11.85 -4.52 8.24
N ILE A 297 12.95 -3.80 8.52
CA ILE A 297 13.60 -2.92 7.54
C ILE A 297 14.13 -3.76 6.37
N SER A 298 14.73 -4.91 6.64
CA SER A 298 15.19 -5.82 5.58
C SER A 298 14.02 -6.26 4.69
N SER A 299 12.91 -6.69 5.31
CA SER A 299 11.68 -7.10 4.61
C SER A 299 11.09 -5.95 3.78
N ALA A 300 11.07 -4.73 4.33
CA ALA A 300 10.55 -3.55 3.64
C ALA A 300 11.38 -3.18 2.40
N LEU A 301 12.70 -3.13 2.53
CA LEU A 301 13.60 -2.84 1.41
C LEU A 301 13.52 -3.91 0.31
N ILE A 302 13.42 -5.19 0.69
CA ILE A 302 13.20 -6.30 -0.25
C ILE A 302 11.85 -6.14 -0.95
N HIS A 303 10.79 -5.85 -0.18
CA HIS A 303 9.47 -5.57 -0.72
C HIS A 303 9.54 -4.45 -1.75
N TYR A 304 10.18 -3.32 -1.45
CA TYR A 304 10.32 -2.21 -2.40
C TYR A 304 11.05 -2.59 -3.70
N ALA A 305 12.09 -3.43 -3.60
CA ALA A 305 12.78 -3.92 -4.78
C ALA A 305 11.91 -4.83 -5.65
N PHE A 306 10.97 -5.57 -5.04
CA PHE A 306 10.16 -6.59 -5.71
C PHE A 306 8.73 -6.15 -6.02
N ASP A 307 8.25 -5.05 -5.43
CA ASP A 307 6.86 -4.60 -5.52
C ASP A 307 6.44 -4.38 -6.97
N GLY A 308 7.33 -3.83 -7.80
CA GLY A 308 7.08 -3.67 -9.24
C GLY A 308 6.77 -4.97 -10.01
N LEU A 309 7.21 -6.13 -9.50
CA LEU A 309 6.92 -7.47 -10.06
C LEU A 309 5.52 -7.98 -9.66
N ILE A 310 4.93 -7.40 -8.62
CA ILE A 310 3.53 -7.65 -8.24
C ILE A 310 2.59 -6.93 -9.20
N TRP A 311 2.91 -5.66 -9.51
CA TRP A 311 2.06 -4.79 -10.35
C TRP A 311 2.19 -5.03 -11.85
N ARG A 312 3.34 -5.53 -12.34
CA ARG A 312 3.58 -5.77 -13.77
C ARG A 312 3.63 -7.26 -14.07
N LEU A 313 2.51 -7.83 -14.51
CA LEU A 313 2.51 -9.17 -15.08
C LEU A 313 3.23 -9.13 -16.44
N ARG A 314 4.30 -9.90 -16.56
CA ARG A 314 5.20 -9.86 -17.72
C ARG A 314 4.82 -10.85 -18.83
N ARG A 315 4.03 -11.88 -18.51
CA ARG A 315 3.53 -12.87 -19.48
C ARG A 315 2.14 -12.45 -19.97
N PRO A 316 1.90 -12.37 -21.29
CA PRO A 316 0.60 -11.95 -21.83
C PRO A 316 -0.59 -12.78 -21.31
N ASP A 317 -0.44 -14.10 -21.25
CA ASP A 317 -1.50 -15.02 -20.79
C ASP A 317 -1.90 -14.77 -19.34
N THR A 318 -0.91 -14.45 -18.49
CA THR A 318 -1.13 -14.11 -17.09
C THR A 318 -1.57 -12.65 -16.95
N ALA A 319 -1.07 -11.73 -17.77
CA ALA A 319 -1.48 -10.32 -17.79
C ALA A 319 -2.97 -10.16 -18.13
N ALA A 320 -3.53 -11.09 -18.91
CA ALA A 320 -4.97 -11.19 -19.17
C ALA A 320 -5.82 -11.45 -17.91
N VAL A 321 -5.20 -11.76 -16.75
CA VAL A 321 -5.85 -11.81 -15.43
C VAL A 321 -6.37 -10.44 -15.00
N PHE A 322 -5.58 -9.39 -15.22
CA PHE A 322 -6.00 -8.00 -14.94
C PHE A 322 -6.59 -7.31 -16.17
N HIS A 323 -6.25 -7.79 -17.37
CA HIS A 323 -6.81 -7.33 -18.63
C HIS A 323 -7.70 -8.40 -19.26
N THR A 324 -8.87 -8.63 -18.69
CA THR A 324 -9.88 -9.44 -19.37
C THR A 324 -10.41 -8.69 -20.58
N ALA A 325 -9.91 -9.09 -21.76
CA ALA A 325 -10.39 -8.89 -23.14
C ALA A 325 -10.40 -7.46 -23.74
N GLY A 326 -9.28 -7.00 -24.31
CA GLY A 326 -9.31 -5.90 -25.28
C GLY A 326 -7.95 -5.28 -25.57
N SER A 327 -7.00 -6.06 -26.07
CA SER A 327 -5.88 -5.54 -26.86
C SER A 327 -6.21 -5.75 -28.32
N HIS A 328 -6.94 -4.82 -28.92
CA HIS A 328 -6.90 -4.54 -30.35
C HIS A 328 -7.10 -3.05 -30.55
N SER A 329 -5.97 -2.32 -30.47
CA SER A 329 -5.63 -1.14 -31.26
C SER A 329 -4.15 -0.89 -31.06
#